data_AF-A0A848T6E7-F1
#
_entry.id   AF-A0A848T6E7-F1
#
_cell.length_a   1.000
_cell.length_b   1.000
_cell.length_c   1.000
_cell.angle_alpha   90.00
_cell.angle_beta   90.00
_cell.angle_gamma   90.00
#
_symmetry.space_group_name_H-M   'P 1'
#
loop_
_entity.id
_entity.type
_entity.pdbx_description
1 polymer ?
#
loop_
_entity_poly.entity_id
_entity_poly.type
_entity_poly.pdbx_seq_one_letter_code
_entity_poly.pdbx_strand_id
1 'polypeptide(L)'
;METEALALAQEMDFSLWALFARATLTVKLVMIVLIVASFWGWAVIINKHRLYKRARSESEEFEESFWSGEPLDTLYDQVGPSPDGPAQRIFAAGMTEWRRSHRKDGGLIAGAAARIDRSMDVAIAKESEALERGLPLLATIGSTAPFIGLFGTVWGIMNAFIEIAAQQNTNLAVVAPGIAEAL
;
A
#
# COMPACT_ATOMS: atom_id res chain seq x y z
N MET A 1 -48.58 3.18 -25.50
CA MET A 1 -47.46 3.97 -24.94
C MET A 1 -47.06 3.54 -23.53
N GLU A 2 -47.88 3.67 -22.48
CA GLU A 2 -47.47 3.21 -21.12
C GLU A 2 -47.26 1.68 -21.04
N THR A 3 -48.10 0.90 -21.71
CA THR A 3 -48.00 -0.56 -21.76
C THR A 3 -46.79 -1.07 -22.57
N GLU A 4 -46.38 -0.35 -23.62
CA GLU A 4 -45.15 -0.65 -24.37
C GLU A 4 -43.89 -0.26 -23.60
N ALA A 5 -43.92 0.85 -22.87
CA ALA A 5 -42.82 1.26 -21.99
C ALA A 5 -42.63 0.26 -20.82
N LEU A 6 -43.73 -0.25 -20.26
CA LEU A 6 -43.70 -1.32 -19.24
C LEU A 6 -43.19 -2.65 -19.81
N ALA A 7 -43.56 -3.00 -21.04
CA ALA A 7 -43.07 -4.21 -21.71
C ALA A 7 -41.57 -4.13 -22.03
N LEU A 8 -41.07 -2.98 -22.48
CA LEU A 8 -39.63 -2.73 -22.72
C LEU A 8 -38.80 -2.77 -21.42
N ALA A 9 -39.34 -2.25 -20.31
CA ALA A 9 -38.69 -2.34 -19.01
C ALA A 9 -38.64 -3.79 -18.48
N GLN A 10 -39.61 -4.63 -18.86
CA GLN A 10 -39.66 -6.04 -18.48
C GLN A 10 -38.66 -6.91 -19.28
N GLU A 11 -38.17 -6.44 -20.45
CA GLU A 11 -37.11 -7.10 -21.22
C GLU A 11 -35.68 -6.64 -20.84
N MET A 12 -35.55 -5.59 -20.03
CA MET A 12 -34.23 -5.08 -19.64
C MET A 12 -33.66 -5.87 -18.46
N ASP A 13 -32.75 -6.79 -18.76
CA ASP A 13 -31.96 -7.49 -17.74
C ASP A 13 -30.96 -6.54 -17.08
N PHE A 14 -31.17 -6.28 -15.79
CA PHE A 14 -30.29 -5.49 -14.90
C PHE A 14 -29.31 -6.36 -14.10
N SER A 15 -29.04 -7.59 -14.55
CA SER A 15 -27.99 -8.42 -13.94
C SER A 15 -26.63 -7.69 -14.00
N LEU A 16 -25.77 -7.91 -12.99
CA LEU A 16 -24.41 -7.33 -12.94
C LEU A 16 -23.62 -7.65 -14.21
N TRP A 17 -23.83 -8.84 -14.75
CA TRP A 17 -23.23 -9.27 -16.01
C TRP A 17 -23.77 -8.48 -17.21
N ALA A 18 -25.08 -8.28 -17.29
CA ALA A 18 -25.68 -7.50 -18.37
C ALA A 18 -25.23 -6.03 -18.33
N LEU A 19 -25.16 -5.41 -17.15
CA LEU A 19 -24.63 -4.05 -16.97
C LEU A 19 -23.15 -3.96 -17.37
N PHE A 20 -22.32 -4.90 -16.92
CA PHE A 20 -20.92 -4.96 -17.35
C PHE A 20 -20.79 -5.19 -18.86
N ALA A 21 -21.62 -6.05 -19.46
CA ALA A 21 -21.55 -6.38 -20.87
C ALA A 21 -21.95 -5.18 -21.76
N ARG A 22 -22.92 -4.37 -21.32
CA ARG A 22 -23.39 -3.16 -22.01
C ARG A 22 -22.41 -1.99 -21.90
N ALA A 23 -21.57 -1.99 -20.86
CA ALA A 23 -20.61 -0.91 -20.64
C ALA A 23 -19.68 -0.64 -21.81
N THR A 24 -19.39 0.65 -22.03
CA THR A 24 -18.38 1.07 -23.01
C THR A 24 -17.01 0.45 -22.69
N LEU A 25 -16.18 0.28 -23.72
CA LEU A 25 -14.84 -0.30 -23.55
C LEU A 25 -14.01 0.45 -22.50
N THR A 26 -14.11 1.78 -22.47
CA THR A 26 -13.42 2.63 -21.49
C THR A 26 -13.86 2.31 -20.06
N VAL A 27 -15.17 2.21 -19.80
CA VAL A 27 -15.71 1.90 -18.45
C VAL A 27 -15.29 0.50 -18.01
N LYS A 28 -15.30 -0.48 -18.93
CA LYS A 28 -14.76 -1.84 -18.67
C LYS A 28 -13.29 -1.81 -18.26
N LEU A 29 -12.45 -1.04 -18.96
CA LEU A 29 -11.03 -0.90 -18.63
C LEU A 29 -10.84 -0.26 -17.25
N VAL A 30 -11.61 0.80 -16.93
CA VAL A 30 -11.59 1.44 -15.62
C VAL A 30 -11.92 0.44 -14.51
N MET A 31 -12.99 -0.34 -14.65
CA MET A 31 -13.37 -1.37 -13.67
C MET A 31 -12.27 -2.42 -13.49
N ILE A 32 -11.69 -2.92 -14.58
CA ILE A 32 -10.61 -3.92 -14.52
C ILE A 32 -9.38 -3.37 -13.80
N VAL A 33 -8.96 -2.13 -14.12
CA VAL A 33 -7.83 -1.48 -13.45
C VAL A 33 -8.08 -1.33 -11.96
N LEU A 34 -9.28 -0.90 -11.55
CA LEU A 34 -9.65 -0.76 -10.14
C LEU A 34 -9.65 -2.11 -9.40
N ILE A 35 -10.13 -3.18 -10.05
CA ILE A 35 -10.10 -4.54 -9.50
C ILE A 35 -8.65 -5.00 -9.29
N VAL A 36 -7.77 -4.83 -10.28
CA VAL A 36 -6.36 -5.19 -10.18
C VAL A 36 -5.66 -4.37 -9.09
N ALA A 37 -5.93 -3.07 -9.03
CA ALA A 37 -5.40 -2.19 -8.00
C ALA A 37 -5.86 -2.62 -6.58
N SER A 38 -7.10 -3.07 -6.43
CA SER A 38 -7.64 -3.61 -5.18
C SER A 38 -6.91 -4.88 -4.75
N PHE A 39 -6.71 -5.84 -5.65
CA PHE A 39 -5.93 -7.05 -5.36
C PHE A 39 -4.50 -6.71 -4.93
N TRP A 40 -3.85 -5.78 -5.63
CA TRP A 40 -2.49 -5.35 -5.30
C TRP A 40 -2.43 -4.63 -3.95
N GLY A 41 -3.41 -3.79 -3.65
CA GLY A 41 -3.54 -3.10 -2.37
C GLY A 41 -3.63 -4.08 -1.20
N TRP A 42 -4.51 -5.08 -1.31
CA TRP A 42 -4.63 -6.14 -0.30
C TRP A 42 -3.36 -6.98 -0.14
N ALA A 43 -2.68 -7.31 -1.24
CA ALA A 43 -1.41 -8.03 -1.18
C ALA A 43 -0.34 -7.25 -0.39
N VAL A 44 -0.23 -5.94 -0.60
CA VAL A 44 0.67 -5.07 0.16
C VAL A 44 0.27 -4.99 1.63
N ILE A 45 -1.03 -4.81 1.93
CA ILE A 45 -1.55 -4.74 3.30
C ILE A 45 -1.20 -6.00 4.10
N ILE A 46 -1.47 -7.19 3.53
CA ILE A 46 -1.21 -8.46 4.21
C ILE A 46 0.29 -8.66 4.44
N ASN A 47 1.12 -8.35 3.43
CA ASN A 47 2.57 -8.45 3.56
C ASN A 47 3.11 -7.52 4.66
N LYS A 48 2.67 -6.26 4.67
CA LYS A 48 3.09 -5.27 5.68
C LYS A 48 2.62 -5.63 7.07
N HIS A 49 1.40 -6.13 7.22
CA HIS A 49 0.89 -6.57 8.52
C HIS A 49 1.75 -7.69 9.11
N ARG A 50 2.14 -8.68 8.30
CA ARG A 50 3.05 -9.76 8.72
C ARG A 50 4.44 -9.24 9.06
N LEU A 51 4.99 -8.36 8.23
CA LEU A 51 6.31 -7.76 8.44
C LEU A 51 6.38 -6.98 9.76
N TYR A 52 5.41 -6.10 10.03
CA TYR A 52 5.37 -5.33 11.27
C TYR A 52 5.16 -6.19 12.50
N LYS A 53 4.30 -7.20 12.41
CA LYS A 53 4.09 -8.14 13.52
C LYS A 53 5.38 -8.88 13.87
N ARG A 54 6.13 -9.34 12.87
CA ARG A 54 7.42 -10.01 13.06
C ARG A 54 8.46 -9.06 13.65
N ALA A 55 8.65 -7.89 13.04
CA ALA A 55 9.61 -6.89 13.52
C ALA A 55 9.32 -6.43 14.94
N ARG A 56 8.03 -6.33 15.32
CA ARG A 56 7.61 -5.99 16.68
C ARG A 56 7.99 -7.08 17.68
N SER A 57 7.68 -8.35 17.37
CA SER A 57 8.04 -9.50 18.23
C SER A 57 9.55 -9.59 18.44
N GLU A 58 10.33 -9.52 17.36
CA GLU A 58 11.80 -9.56 17.43
C GLU A 58 12.38 -8.38 18.22
N SER A 59 11.73 -7.22 18.19
CA SER A 59 12.15 -6.05 18.97
C SER A 59 11.84 -6.20 20.45
N GLU A 60 10.68 -6.76 20.80
CA GLU A 60 10.28 -7.01 22.19
C GLU A 60 11.21 -8.03 22.87
N GLU A 61 11.55 -9.13 22.17
CA GLU A 61 12.51 -10.13 22.66
C GLU A 61 13.92 -9.54 22.85
N PHE A 62 14.38 -8.72 21.90
CA PHE A 62 15.67 -8.03 22.01
C PHE A 62 15.67 -7.01 23.14
N GLU A 63 14.59 -6.26 23.32
CA GLU A 63 14.47 -5.24 24.35
C GLU A 63 14.57 -5.84 25.76
N GLU A 64 13.95 -6.99 26.02
CA GLU A 64 14.10 -7.72 27.29
C GLU A 64 15.57 -8.09 27.58
N SER A 65 16.28 -8.58 26.55
CA SER A 65 17.70 -8.92 26.66
C SER A 65 18.57 -7.67 26.87
N PHE A 66 18.26 -6.58 26.18
CA PHE A 66 18.95 -5.30 26.30
C PHE A 66 18.81 -4.67 27.70
N TRP A 67 17.64 -4.77 28.31
CA TRP A 67 17.36 -4.24 29.65
C TRP A 67 17.67 -5.22 30.79
N SER A 68 18.13 -6.44 30.49
CA SER A 68 18.46 -7.46 31.49
C SER A 68 19.61 -7.08 32.44
N GLY A 69 20.38 -6.04 32.10
CA GLY A 69 21.56 -5.60 32.83
C GLY A 69 22.86 -6.32 32.42
N GLU A 70 22.80 -7.19 31.41
CA GLU A 70 23.98 -7.81 30.82
C GLU A 70 24.89 -6.76 30.12
N PRO A 71 26.23 -6.87 30.21
CA PRO A 71 27.12 -5.96 29.49
C PRO A 71 26.85 -5.97 27.98
N LEU A 72 26.84 -4.79 27.36
CA LEU A 72 26.54 -4.62 25.94
C LEU A 72 27.50 -5.40 25.02
N ASP A 73 28.75 -5.56 25.42
CA ASP A 73 29.72 -6.38 24.67
C ASP A 73 29.32 -7.86 24.62
N THR A 74 28.81 -8.41 25.73
CA THR A 74 28.35 -9.81 25.77
C THR A 74 27.08 -9.97 24.94
N LEU A 75 26.14 -9.03 25.03
CA LEU A 75 24.94 -9.02 24.20
C LEU A 75 25.29 -8.95 22.70
N TYR A 76 26.28 -8.15 22.32
CA TYR A 76 26.74 -8.07 20.94
C TYR A 76 27.42 -9.36 20.46
N ASP A 77 28.14 -10.08 21.33
CA ASP A 77 28.72 -11.37 20.97
C ASP A 77 27.65 -12.47 20.77
N GLN A 78 26.51 -12.36 21.46
CA GLN A 78 25.35 -13.24 21.25
C GLN A 78 24.59 -12.92 19.95
N VAL A 79 24.34 -11.63 19.70
CA VAL A 79 23.56 -11.14 18.54
C VAL A 79 24.36 -11.20 17.23
N GLY A 80 25.66 -10.93 17.31
CA GLY A 80 26.57 -10.88 16.18
C GLY A 80 26.43 -9.61 15.30
N PRO A 81 27.27 -9.49 14.25
CA PRO A 81 27.34 -8.29 13.40
C PRO A 81 26.24 -8.19 12.34
N SER A 82 25.44 -9.24 12.13
CA SER A 82 24.39 -9.27 11.10
C SER A 82 23.16 -10.03 11.59
N PRO A 83 22.44 -9.46 12.56
CA PRO A 83 21.23 -10.08 13.08
C PRO A 83 20.03 -9.90 12.15
N ASP A 84 18.98 -10.67 12.41
CA ASP A 84 17.76 -10.68 11.59
C ASP A 84 16.83 -9.51 11.92
N GLY A 85 16.72 -9.13 13.19
CA GLY A 85 15.78 -8.11 13.67
C GLY A 85 16.23 -6.66 13.41
N PRO A 86 15.32 -5.73 13.05
CA PRO A 86 15.66 -4.32 12.81
C PRO A 86 16.34 -3.63 14.00
N ALA A 87 15.79 -3.80 15.22
CA ALA A 87 16.36 -3.25 16.45
C ALA A 87 17.77 -3.80 16.73
N GLN A 88 17.95 -5.11 16.53
CA GLN A 88 19.24 -5.78 16.68
C GLN A 88 20.27 -5.25 15.67
N ARG A 89 19.88 -4.95 14.43
CA ARG A 89 20.78 -4.38 13.41
C ARG A 89 21.25 -2.98 13.77
N ILE A 90 20.37 -2.16 14.33
CA ILE A 90 20.72 -0.81 14.82
C ILE A 90 21.73 -0.93 15.96
N PHE A 91 21.47 -1.81 16.93
CA PHE A 91 22.39 -2.10 18.02
C PHE A 91 23.75 -2.62 17.51
N ALA A 92 23.73 -3.57 16.59
CA ALA A 92 24.93 -4.14 15.99
C ALA A 92 25.77 -3.10 15.25
N ALA A 93 25.13 -2.14 14.56
CA ALA A 93 25.83 -1.05 13.90
C ALA A 93 26.57 -0.15 14.91
N GLY A 94 25.89 0.24 15.98
CA GLY A 94 26.48 1.04 17.07
C GLY A 94 27.63 0.31 17.77
N MET A 95 27.44 -0.97 18.11
CA MET A 95 28.47 -1.79 18.76
C MET A 95 29.66 -2.09 17.87
N THR A 96 29.45 -2.25 16.56
CA THR A 96 30.53 -2.38 15.58
C THR A 96 31.42 -1.13 15.59
N GLU A 97 30.82 0.06 15.59
CA GLU A 97 31.57 1.31 15.62
C GLU A 97 32.21 1.57 16.99
N TRP A 98 31.55 1.18 18.08
CA TRP A 98 32.12 1.21 19.44
C TRP A 98 33.41 0.38 19.54
N ARG A 99 33.38 -0.87 19.05
CA ARG A 99 34.56 -1.74 19.05
C ARG A 99 35.66 -1.22 18.11
N ARG A 100 35.32 -0.63 16.97
CA ARG A 100 36.29 0.01 16.05
C ARG A 100 36.89 1.30 16.60
N SER A 101 36.16 1.99 17.48
CA SER A 101 36.59 3.25 18.10
C SER A 101 37.56 3.07 19.26
N HIS A 102 37.86 1.84 19.67
CA HIS A 102 38.91 1.54 20.65
C HIS A 102 40.30 1.66 20.01
N ARG A 103 41.18 2.43 20.65
CA ARG A 103 42.59 2.53 20.31
C ARG A 103 43.38 1.42 21.00
N LYS A 104 44.59 1.16 20.47
CA LYS A 104 45.52 0.16 21.02
C LYS A 104 46.02 0.48 22.45
N ASP A 105 45.87 1.72 22.89
CA ASP A 105 46.22 2.21 24.23
C ASP A 105 45.04 2.12 25.24
N GLY A 106 43.90 1.55 24.84
CA GLY A 106 42.71 1.43 25.68
C GLY A 106 41.83 2.68 25.72
N GLY A 107 42.20 3.76 25.03
CA GLY A 107 41.39 4.97 24.90
C GLY A 107 40.42 4.92 23.72
N LEU A 108 39.44 5.83 23.69
CA LEU A 108 38.56 6.03 22.53
C LEU A 108 39.17 7.02 21.52
N ILE A 109 38.90 6.80 20.24
CA ILE A 109 39.23 7.78 19.19
C ILE A 109 38.41 9.07 19.41
N ALA A 110 39.01 10.23 19.12
CA ALA A 110 38.31 11.50 19.16
C ALA A 110 37.02 11.44 18.29
N GLY A 111 35.89 11.85 18.89
CA GLY A 111 34.59 11.80 18.25
C GLY A 111 33.96 10.41 18.15
N ALA A 112 34.43 9.41 18.89
CA ALA A 112 33.84 8.06 18.92
C ALA A 112 32.32 8.08 19.12
N ALA A 113 31.84 8.84 20.12
CA ALA A 113 30.40 8.99 20.38
C ALA A 113 29.63 9.49 19.15
N ALA A 114 30.13 10.52 18.46
CA ALA A 114 29.48 11.07 17.26
C ALA A 114 29.52 10.08 16.07
N ARG A 115 30.51 9.20 15.98
CA ARG A 115 30.57 8.15 14.95
C ARG A 115 29.55 7.05 15.24
N ILE A 116 29.45 6.62 16.50
CA ILE A 116 28.50 5.61 16.95
C ILE A 116 27.08 6.12 16.68
N ASP A 117 26.76 7.34 17.12
CA ASP A 117 25.47 7.98 16.89
C ASP A 117 25.11 8.01 15.39
N ARG A 118 26.04 8.50 14.56
CA ARG A 118 25.86 8.49 13.10
C ARG A 118 25.67 7.09 12.52
N SER A 119 26.40 6.09 13.03
CA SER A 119 26.26 4.71 12.54
C SER A 119 24.89 4.12 12.88
N MET A 120 24.35 4.46 14.05
CA MET A 120 23.01 4.07 14.48
C MET A 120 21.95 4.81 13.66
N ASP A 121 22.10 6.12 13.43
CA ASP A 121 21.18 6.91 12.59
C ASP A 121 21.08 6.36 11.16
N VAL A 122 22.22 5.99 10.55
CA VAL A 122 22.24 5.37 9.22
C VAL A 122 21.53 4.02 9.24
N ALA A 123 21.71 3.21 10.29
CA ALA A 123 21.00 1.96 10.44
C ALA A 123 19.48 2.18 10.64
N ILE A 124 19.09 3.15 11.46
CA ILE A 124 17.68 3.53 11.67
C ILE A 124 17.04 3.94 10.35
N ALA A 125 17.70 4.80 9.56
CA ALA A 125 17.20 5.24 8.27
C ALA A 125 17.00 4.07 7.30
N LYS A 126 18.00 3.17 7.23
CA LYS A 126 17.95 1.99 6.35
C LYS A 126 16.85 1.01 6.73
N GLU A 127 16.70 0.71 8.03
CA GLU A 127 15.65 -0.21 8.49
C GLU A 127 14.26 0.45 8.37
N SER A 128 14.14 1.76 8.58
CA SER A 128 12.90 2.52 8.33
C SER A 128 12.49 2.46 6.86
N GLU A 129 13.43 2.68 5.93
CA GLU A 129 13.17 2.56 4.49
C GLU A 129 12.70 1.15 4.11
N ALA A 130 13.31 0.11 4.67
CA ALA A 130 12.88 -1.27 4.45
C ALA A 130 11.45 -1.53 4.97
N LEU A 131 11.13 -0.99 6.15
CA LEU A 131 9.80 -1.07 6.76
C LEU A 131 8.75 -0.24 6.01
N GLU A 132 9.14 0.82 5.31
CA GLU A 132 8.23 1.66 4.52
C GLU A 132 8.05 1.16 3.08
N ARG A 133 8.95 0.29 2.58
CA ARG A 133 8.95 -0.18 1.19
C ARG A 133 7.58 -0.67 0.70
N GLY A 134 6.99 -0.01 -0.29
CA GLY A 134 5.69 -0.38 -0.86
C GLY A 134 4.48 0.35 -0.25
N LEU A 135 4.64 1.04 0.89
CA LEU A 135 3.63 1.99 1.37
C LEU A 135 3.38 3.15 0.39
N PRO A 136 4.40 3.72 -0.29
CA PRO A 136 4.15 4.77 -1.28
C PRO A 136 3.23 4.32 -2.41
N LEU A 137 3.38 3.08 -2.88
CA LEU A 137 2.50 2.51 -3.91
C LEU A 137 1.05 2.38 -3.40
N LEU A 138 0.88 1.90 -2.17
CA LEU A 138 -0.45 1.81 -1.54
C LEU A 138 -1.09 3.19 -1.39
N ALA A 139 -0.31 4.21 -1.03
CA ALA A 139 -0.76 5.61 -0.93
C ALA A 139 -1.14 6.18 -2.30
N THR A 140 -0.39 5.87 -3.36
CA THR A 140 -0.76 6.24 -4.74
C THR A 140 -2.07 5.57 -5.13
N ILE A 141 -2.21 4.26 -4.97
CA ILE A 141 -3.44 3.54 -5.31
C ILE A 141 -4.64 4.13 -4.54
N GLY A 142 -4.50 4.34 -3.23
CA GLY A 142 -5.56 4.89 -2.40
C GLY A 142 -5.96 6.32 -2.78
N SER A 143 -5.02 7.15 -3.22
CA SER A 143 -5.31 8.54 -3.61
C SER A 143 -5.80 8.66 -5.05
N THR A 144 -5.35 7.82 -5.99
CA THR A 144 -5.74 7.93 -7.41
C THR A 144 -7.00 7.13 -7.77
N ALA A 145 -7.29 6.03 -7.06
CA ALA A 145 -8.44 5.18 -7.37
C ALA A 145 -9.79 5.92 -7.42
N PRO A 146 -10.11 6.86 -6.51
CA PRO A 146 -11.35 7.64 -6.59
C PRO A 146 -11.46 8.47 -7.88
N PHE A 147 -10.35 9.05 -8.34
CA PHE A 147 -10.33 9.83 -9.57
C PHE A 147 -10.46 8.96 -10.82
N ILE A 148 -9.86 7.75 -10.80
CA ILE A 148 -10.03 6.76 -11.87
C ILE A 148 -11.50 6.31 -11.94
N GLY A 149 -12.14 6.06 -10.81
CA GLY A 149 -13.57 5.76 -10.74
C GLY A 149 -14.44 6.91 -11.26
N LEU A 150 -14.20 8.13 -10.79
CA LEU A 150 -14.89 9.34 -11.25
C LEU A 150 -14.73 9.56 -12.76
N PHE A 151 -13.55 9.29 -13.31
CA PHE A 151 -13.34 9.34 -14.76
C PHE A 151 -14.26 8.35 -15.50
N GLY A 152 -14.38 7.12 -15.00
CA GLY A 152 -15.31 6.13 -15.55
C GLY A 152 -16.76 6.62 -15.52
N THR A 153 -17.19 7.21 -14.40
CA THR A 153 -18.57 7.69 -14.25
C THR A 153 -18.89 8.86 -15.19
N VAL A 154 -17.98 9.85 -15.28
CA VAL A 154 -18.12 10.98 -16.21
C VAL A 154 -18.15 10.51 -17.65
N TRP A 155 -17.28 9.56 -18.02
CA TRP A 155 -17.25 8.99 -19.36
C TRP A 155 -18.52 8.23 -19.72
N GLY A 156 -19.04 7.40 -18.80
CA GLY A 156 -20.27 6.65 -19.00
C GLY A 156 -21.48 7.58 -19.18
N ILE A 157 -21.63 8.56 -18.29
CA ILE A 157 -22.70 9.57 -18.38
C ILE A 157 -22.61 10.38 -19.68
N MET A 158 -21.40 10.79 -20.09
CA MET A 158 -21.20 11.50 -21.36
C MET A 158 -21.70 10.66 -22.55
N ASN A 159 -21.38 9.36 -22.60
CA ASN A 159 -21.86 8.49 -23.68
C ASN A 159 -23.37 8.30 -23.65
N ALA A 160 -23.97 8.16 -22.45
CA ALA A 160 -25.43 8.10 -22.33
C ALA A 160 -26.11 9.35 -22.91
N PHE A 161 -25.57 10.55 -22.67
CA PHE A 161 -26.09 11.79 -23.27
C PHE A 161 -25.90 11.86 -24.79
N ILE A 162 -24.79 11.34 -25.32
CA ILE A 162 -24.56 11.26 -26.77
C ILE A 162 -25.60 10.35 -27.43
N GLU A 163 -25.94 9.21 -26.81
CA GLU A 163 -26.98 8.31 -27.31
C GLU A 163 -28.38 8.94 -27.28
N ILE A 164 -28.74 9.68 -26.22
CA ILE A 164 -29.99 10.45 -26.16
C ILE A 164 -30.07 11.42 -27.34
N ALA A 165 -28.99 12.17 -27.59
CA ALA A 165 -28.94 13.15 -28.67
C ALA A 165 -29.06 12.49 -30.06
N ALA A 166 -28.40 11.33 -30.26
CA ALA A 166 -28.44 10.61 -31.52
C ALA A 166 -29.81 9.98 -31.82
N GLN A 167 -30.49 9.46 -30.80
CA GLN A 167 -31.81 8.82 -30.96
C GLN A 167 -32.96 9.82 -31.07
N GLN A 168 -32.73 11.11 -30.78
CA GLN A 168 -33.75 12.17 -30.70
C GLN A 168 -34.93 11.81 -29.79
N ASN A 169 -34.73 10.85 -28.87
CA ASN A 169 -35.75 10.30 -28.00
C ASN A 169 -35.35 10.59 -26.55
N THR A 170 -36.18 11.36 -25.85
CA THR A 170 -35.95 11.75 -24.46
C THR A 170 -36.49 10.72 -23.46
N ASN A 171 -36.96 9.57 -23.93
CA ASN A 171 -37.45 8.51 -23.05
C ASN A 171 -36.31 7.94 -22.19
N LEU A 172 -36.35 8.28 -20.89
CA LEU A 172 -35.38 7.87 -19.88
C LEU A 172 -35.22 6.36 -19.77
N ALA A 173 -36.23 5.56 -20.12
CA ALA A 173 -36.16 4.11 -20.07
C ALA A 173 -35.05 3.53 -20.98
N VAL A 174 -34.75 4.19 -22.10
CA VAL A 174 -33.76 3.71 -23.09
C VAL A 174 -32.32 3.96 -22.62
N VAL A 175 -32.11 4.95 -21.76
CA VAL A 175 -30.79 5.45 -21.35
C VAL A 175 -30.48 5.26 -19.87
N ALA A 176 -31.49 4.91 -19.05
CA ALA A 176 -31.33 4.45 -17.68
C ALA A 176 -30.22 3.39 -17.49
N PRO A 177 -30.05 2.36 -18.35
CA PRO A 177 -28.99 1.37 -18.15
C PRO A 177 -27.58 1.95 -18.36
N GLY A 178 -27.38 2.89 -19.29
CA GLY A 178 -26.09 3.56 -19.52
C GLY A 178 -25.65 4.48 -18.37
N ILE A 179 -26.62 5.06 -17.65
CA ILE A 179 -26.35 5.81 -16.41
C ILE A 179 -26.11 4.84 -15.25
N ALA A 180 -26.87 3.75 -15.17
CA ALA A 180 -26.74 2.75 -14.12
C ALA A 180 -25.40 1.98 -14.16
N GLU A 181 -24.79 1.76 -15.32
CA GLU A 181 -23.45 1.17 -15.45
C GLU A 181 -22.31 2.15 -15.12
N ALA A 182 -22.57 3.45 -15.25
CA ALA A 182 -21.59 4.49 -15.01
C ALA A 182 -21.42 4.81 -13.52
N LEU A 183 -22.45 4.54 -12.70
CA LEU A 183 -22.50 4.80 -11.26
C LEU A 183 -22.13 3.55 -10.45
#